data_AF-A0A9P2IIQ1-F1
#
_entry.id   AF-A0A9P2IIQ1-F1
#
_cell.length_a   1.000
_cell.length_b   1.000
_cell.length_c   1.000
_cell.angle_alpha   90.00
_cell.angle_beta   90.00
_cell.angle_gamma   90.00
#
_symmetry.space_group_name_H-M   'P 1'
#
loop_
_entity.id
_entity.type
_entity.pdbx_description
1 polymer ?
#
loop_
_entity_poly.entity_id
_entity_poly.type
_entity_poly.pdbx_seq_one_letter_code
_entity_poly.pdbx_strand_id
1 'polypeptide(L)'
;MTILDYIAANPGCSGGEIAAALNTPTTTINVELRRLWRSGSVIRKERKTGGRFSYQVNPMPFGCSNPLTQMFNQLLREIRA
;
A
#
# COMPACT_ATOMS: atom_id res chain seq x y z
N MET A 1 12.28 8.13 -3.84
CA MET A 1 10.89 7.75 -4.12
C MET A 1 10.61 6.43 -3.42
N THR A 2 9.62 6.37 -2.53
CA THR A 2 9.25 5.12 -1.85
C THR A 2 8.35 4.25 -2.74
N ILE A 3 8.16 2.98 -2.36
CA ILE A 3 7.19 2.09 -3.03
C ILE A 3 5.78 2.70 -2.98
N LEU A 4 5.41 3.29 -1.84
CA LEU A 4 4.09 3.88 -1.66
C LEU A 4 3.89 5.11 -2.56
N ASP A 5 4.90 5.99 -2.65
CA ASP A 5 4.87 7.17 -3.55
C ASP A 5 4.73 6.74 -5.01
N TYR A 6 5.45 5.69 -5.41
CA TYR A 6 5.36 5.17 -6.77
C TYR A 6 3.97 4.61 -7.09
N ILE A 7 3.37 3.86 -6.16
CA ILE A 7 1.99 3.33 -6.32
C ILE A 7 0.97 4.46 -6.35
N ALA A 8 1.18 5.53 -5.57
CA ALA A 8 0.31 6.71 -5.59
C ALA A 8 0.35 7.43 -6.95
N ALA A 9 1.55 7.55 -7.54
CA ALA A 9 1.74 8.14 -8.87
C ALA A 9 1.29 7.22 -10.02
N ASN A 10 1.36 5.89 -9.84
CA ASN A 10 1.08 4.90 -10.88
C ASN A 10 0.07 3.84 -10.38
N PRO A 11 -1.20 4.20 -10.17
CA PRO A 11 -2.20 3.28 -9.67
C PRO A 11 -2.40 2.10 -10.64
N GLY A 12 -2.52 0.89 -10.08
CA GLY A 12 -2.70 -0.34 -10.86
C GLY A 12 -1.41 -0.98 -11.34
N CYS A 13 -0.24 -0.48 -10.93
CA CYS A 13 1.05 -1.05 -11.27
C CYS A 13 1.26 -2.45 -10.66
N SER A 14 2.08 -3.27 -11.30
CA SER A 14 2.49 -4.60 -10.82
C SER A 14 3.78 -4.55 -10.01
N GLY A 15 4.03 -5.57 -9.19
CA GLY A 15 5.28 -5.67 -8.43
C GLY A 15 6.54 -5.70 -9.32
N GLY A 16 6.45 -6.23 -10.54
CA GLY A 16 7.55 -6.22 -11.50
C GLY A 16 7.80 -4.83 -12.08
N GLU A 17 6.74 -4.09 -12.38
CA GLU A 17 6.84 -2.70 -12.86
C GLU A 17 7.45 -1.79 -11.77
N ILE A 18 7.06 -1.98 -10.50
CA ILE A 18 7.65 -1.27 -9.35
C ILE A 18 9.14 -1.63 -9.19
N ALA A 19 9.48 -2.92 -9.26
CA ALA A 19 10.86 -3.39 -9.13
C ALA A 19 11.77 -2.79 -10.21
N ALA A 20 11.30 -2.76 -11.46
CA ALA A 20 12.01 -2.16 -12.58
C ALA A 20 12.19 -0.64 -12.39
N ALA A 21 11.14 0.08 -12.00
CA ALA A 21 11.19 1.52 -11.83
C ALA A 21 12.09 1.98 -10.67
N LEU A 22 12.13 1.21 -9.57
CA LEU A 22 12.93 1.53 -8.39
C LEU A 22 14.30 0.86 -8.39
N ASN A 23 14.68 0.17 -9.47
CA ASN A 23 15.91 -0.62 -9.58
C ASN A 23 16.18 -1.49 -8.34
N THR A 24 15.12 -2.15 -7.85
CA THR A 24 15.14 -2.92 -6.61
C THR A 24 14.73 -4.37 -6.89
N PRO A 25 15.37 -5.38 -6.27
CA PRO A 25 14.99 -6.77 -6.49
C PRO A 25 13.51 -7.05 -6.23
N THR A 26 12.87 -7.78 -7.14
CA THR A 26 11.45 -8.15 -7.06
C THR A 26 11.10 -8.88 -5.76
N THR A 27 12.04 -9.64 -5.19
CA THR A 27 11.88 -10.32 -3.90
C THR A 27 11.68 -9.32 -2.76
N THR A 28 12.52 -8.30 -2.68
CA THR A 28 12.42 -7.20 -1.70
C THR A 28 11.12 -6.44 -1.87
N ILE A 29 10.76 -6.09 -3.12
CA ILE A 29 9.48 -5.44 -3.44
C ILE A 29 8.30 -6.28 -2.99
N ASN A 30 8.30 -7.60 -3.24
CA ASN A 30 7.21 -8.49 -2.85
C ASN A 30 7.05 -8.62 -1.33
N VAL A 31 8.15 -8.58 -0.57
CA VAL A 31 8.10 -8.58 0.90
C VAL A 31 7.43 -7.30 1.40
N GLU A 32 7.83 -6.14 0.89
CA GLU A 32 7.27 -4.87 1.34
C GLU A 32 5.82 -4.68 0.87
N LEU A 33 5.49 -5.08 -0.36
CA LEU A 33 4.11 -5.08 -0.84
C LEU A 33 3.19 -5.97 0.01
N ARG A 34 3.70 -7.10 0.51
CA ARG A 34 2.94 -7.96 1.44
C ARG A 34 2.73 -7.27 2.78
N ARG A 35 3.73 -6.54 3.29
CA ARG A 35 3.63 -5.75 4.53
C ARG A 35 2.59 -4.64 4.36
N LEU A 36 2.70 -3.83 3.32
CA LEU A 36 1.78 -2.73 3.01
C LEU A 36 0.34 -3.20 2.79
N TRP A 37 0.16 -4.37 2.17
CA TRP A 37 -1.16 -4.96 2.00
C TRP A 37 -1.75 -5.43 3.35
N ARG A 38 -0.94 -6.08 4.19
CA ARG A 38 -1.38 -6.54 5.53
C ARG A 38 -1.68 -5.40 6.48
N SER A 39 -0.96 -4.27 6.39
CA SER A 39 -1.25 -3.07 7.16
C SER A 39 -2.46 -2.29 6.65
N GLY A 40 -3.04 -2.69 5.50
CA GLY A 40 -4.14 -1.97 4.87
C GLY A 40 -3.73 -0.67 4.19
N SER A 41 -2.43 -0.40 4.01
CA SER A 41 -1.93 0.80 3.33
C SER A 41 -2.16 0.75 1.82
N VAL A 42 -2.17 -0.45 1.24
CA VAL A 42 -2.47 -0.67 -0.18
C VAL A 42 -3.53 -1.77 -0.34
N ILE A 43 -4.35 -1.62 -1.38
CA ILE A 43 -5.24 -2.67 -1.87
C ILE A 43 -4.59 -3.36 -3.06
N ARG A 44 -4.94 -4.63 -3.29
CA ARG A 44 -4.50 -5.39 -4.46
C ARG A 44 -5.67 -6.02 -5.19
N LYS A 45 -5.57 -6.12 -6.51
CA LYS A 45 -6.52 -6.85 -7.36
C LYS A 45 -5.76 -7.84 -8.23
N GLU A 46 -6.34 -9.01 -8.47
CA GLU A 46 -5.78 -9.96 -9.43
C GLU A 46 -5.77 -9.36 -10.83
N ARG A 47 -4.69 -9.60 -11.57
CA ARG A 47 -4.50 -9.09 -12.92
C ARG A 47 -4.43 -10.28 -13.89
N LYS A 48 -5.03 -10.12 -15.07
CA LYS A 48 -5.03 -11.15 -16.11
C LYS A 48 -3.71 -11.19 -16.91
N THR A 49 -2.94 -10.09 -16.93
CA THR A 49 -1.72 -9.93 -17.75
C THR A 49 -0.68 -9.05 -17.05
N GLY A 50 0.62 -9.33 -17.19
CA GLY A 50 1.68 -8.41 -16.71
C GLY A 50 1.91 -8.43 -15.19
N GLY A 51 1.83 -9.60 -14.56
CA GLY A 51 1.99 -9.82 -13.12
C GLY A 51 0.71 -10.36 -12.46
N ARG A 52 0.83 -11.02 -11.30
CA ARG A 52 -0.32 -11.67 -10.61
C ARG A 52 -1.27 -10.66 -9.95
N PHE A 53 -0.73 -9.56 -9.41
CA PHE A 53 -1.49 -8.54 -8.71
C PHE A 53 -1.16 -7.14 -9.22
N SER A 54 -2.16 -6.28 -9.22
CA SER A 54 -2.05 -4.83 -9.35
C SER A 54 -2.26 -4.18 -8.00
N TYR A 55 -1.56 -3.08 -7.73
CA TYR A 55 -1.57 -2.39 -6.43
C TYR A 55 -2.07 -0.96 -6.57
N GLN A 56 -2.77 -0.49 -5.54
CA GLN A 56 -3.26 0.88 -5.42
C GLN A 56 -3.20 1.30 -3.94
N VAL A 57 -2.94 2.58 -3.66
CA VAL A 57 -3.07 3.13 -2.30
C VAL A 57 -4.50 2.93 -1.82
N ASN A 58 -4.65 2.47 -0.57
CA ASN A 58 -5.98 2.27 -0.01
C ASN A 58 -6.68 3.62 0.22
N PRO A 59 -7.80 3.92 -0.46
CA PRO A 59 -8.54 5.17 -0.24
C PRO A 59 -9.27 5.19 1.11
N MET A 60 -9.44 4.03 1.76
CA MET A 60 -10.14 3.86 3.04
C MET A 60 -9.26 3.10 4.03
N PRO A 61 -8.19 3.73 4.57
CA PRO A 61 -7.26 3.07 5.51
C PRO A 61 -7.95 2.58 6.79
N PHE A 62 -9.11 3.14 7.12
CA PHE A 62 -9.92 2.78 8.29
C PHE A 62 -11.23 2.04 7.94
N GLY A 63 -11.41 1.64 6.68
CA GLY A 63 -12.64 1.00 6.19
C GLY A 63 -13.88 1.90 6.30
N CYS A 64 -15.02 1.31 6.62
CA CYS A 64 -16.29 2.04 6.84
C CYS A 64 -16.41 2.68 8.24
N SER A 65 -15.35 2.58 9.06
CA SER A 65 -15.35 3.21 10.38
C SER A 65 -15.34 4.73 10.23
N ASN A 66 -15.96 5.45 11.17
CA ASN A 66 -15.96 6.91 11.16
C ASN A 66 -14.50 7.45 11.21
N PRO A 67 -14.02 8.16 10.17
CA PRO A 67 -12.65 8.68 10.12
C PRO A 67 -12.32 9.61 11.29
N LEU A 68 -13.28 10.41 11.76
CA LEU A 68 -13.08 11.31 12.90
C LEU A 68 -12.81 10.53 14.19
N THR A 69 -13.55 9.45 14.43
CA THR A 69 -13.35 8.59 15.59
C THR A 69 -11.96 7.94 15.58
N GLN A 70 -11.47 7.56 14.40
CA GLN A 70 -10.16 6.93 14.27
C GLN A 70 -9.01 7.92 14.42
N MET A 71 -9.10 9.12 13.82
CA MET A 71 -8.15 10.20 14.05
C MET A 71 -8.08 10.56 15.54
N PHE A 72 -9.23 10.67 16.20
CA PHE A 72 -9.31 10.96 17.62
C PHE A 72 -8.63 9.86 18.46
N ASN A 73 -8.91 8.58 18.17
CA ASN A 73 -8.28 7.46 18.86
C ASN A 73 -6.77 7.36 18.62
N GLN A 74 -6.29 7.73 17.44
CA GLN A 74 -4.86 7.78 17.14
C GLN A 74 -4.16 8.86 17.97
N LEU A 75 -4.69 10.09 17.99
CA LEU A 75 -4.16 11.18 18.82
C LEU A 75 -4.14 10.80 20.32
N LEU A 76 -5.20 10.14 20.81
CA LEU A 76 -5.25 9.66 22.18
C LEU A 76 -4.16 8.62 22.50
N ARG A 77 -3.80 7.76 21.53
CA ARG A 77 -2.73 6.78 21.72
C ARG A 77 -1.36 7.43 21.73
N GLU A 78 -1.13 8.42 20.88
CA GLU A 78 0.13 9.17 20.80
C GLU A 78 0.41 9.96 22.09
N ILE A 79 -0.61 10.50 22.75
CA ILE A 79 -0.47 11.21 24.04
C ILE A 79 -0.24 10.24 25.23
N ARG A 80 -0.74 9.01 25.13
CA ARG A 80 -0.64 8.00 26.21
C ARG A 80 0.66 7.19 26.18
N ALA A 81 1.42 7.26 25.08
CA ALA A 81 2.72 6.60 24.92
C ALA A 81 3.84 7.48 25.47
#